data_AF-K2D434-F1
#
_entry.id   AF-K2D434-F1
#
_cell.length_a   1.000
_cell.length_b   1.000
_cell.length_c   1.000
_cell.angle_alpha   90.00
_cell.angle_beta   90.00
_cell.angle_gamma   90.00
#
_symmetry.space_group_name_H-M   'P 1'
#
loop_
_entity.id
_entity.type
_entity.pdbx_description
1 polymer ?
#
loop_
_entity_poly.entity_id
_entity_poly.type
_entity_poly.pdbx_seq_one_letter_code
_entity_poly.pdbx_strand_id
1 'polypeptide(L)'
;YFRGAWKREGGLWKNFLDVCREEKAWRMLKADLLYHDSIFSCLMFLSTLLFFPNMGEEAPELYEILKTGQGLREVLSAGLLGVLCFGLAVGAAAALEVWVTDLQFRRFQQKLVRKYGFQQPKIYTELLYLVVDQTPSEALLQKLSSQFGLQEQGSSAHSEQELGHKLPRFNNWRPTLQIRSSNTSGRSLQVLYEMAMELSTNSERHFRCFVIRKLKWKMPLAEEQSPPIAFIQDYVKEDPKANDQTARLDYTRHYYFNPESISISVDQWTEKPSFYWIEVKAWENVSPEDLRDINEIVSTWLPAQITTHRKNAIRAIAAELDSL
;
A
#
# COMPACT_ATOMS: atom_id res chain seq x y z
N TYR A 1 1.07 8.53 4.80
CA TYR A 1 2.54 8.45 4.67
C TYR A 1 3.25 9.18 5.81
N PHE A 2 2.95 10.47 6.07
CA PHE A 2 3.58 11.25 7.17
C PHE A 2 3.38 10.68 8.58
N ARG A 3 2.19 10.19 8.96
CA ARG A 3 1.96 9.59 10.30
C ARG A 3 2.71 8.25 10.54
N GLY A 4 3.04 7.53 9.48
CA GLY A 4 3.72 6.22 9.55
C GLY A 4 5.25 6.37 9.58
N ALA A 5 5.78 7.33 8.84
CA ALA A 5 7.18 7.76 8.92
C ALA A 5 7.50 8.31 10.33
N TRP A 6 6.60 9.14 10.88
CA TRP A 6 6.76 9.73 12.22
C TRP A 6 6.83 8.68 13.35
N LYS A 7 6.10 7.55 13.25
CA LYS A 7 6.15 6.47 14.25
C LYS A 7 7.42 5.62 14.17
N ARG A 8 8.07 5.51 12.99
CA ARG A 8 9.36 4.82 12.85
C ARG A 8 10.53 5.73 13.20
N GLU A 9 10.44 7.01 12.88
CA GLU A 9 11.42 8.05 13.25
C GLU A 9 11.32 8.48 14.71
N GLY A 10 10.19 8.26 15.37
CA GLY A 10 10.05 8.43 16.82
C GLY A 10 11.02 7.55 17.62
N GLY A 11 11.47 6.41 17.07
CA GLY A 11 12.52 5.58 17.65
C GLY A 11 13.92 6.19 17.47
N LEU A 12 14.18 6.84 16.33
CA LEU A 12 15.42 7.59 16.11
C LEU A 12 15.49 8.83 17.00
N TRP A 13 14.39 9.56 17.14
CA TRP A 13 14.29 10.69 18.07
C TRP A 13 14.40 10.27 19.53
N LYS A 14 13.81 9.14 19.92
CA LYS A 14 13.92 8.61 21.28
C LYS A 14 15.34 8.11 21.57
N ASN A 15 15.96 7.36 20.65
CA ASN A 15 17.35 6.93 20.77
C ASN A 15 18.32 8.12 20.79
N PHE A 16 18.04 9.16 20.00
CA PHE A 16 18.79 10.41 20.04
C PHE A 16 18.65 11.12 21.39
N LEU A 17 17.44 11.24 21.93
CA LEU A 17 17.20 11.81 23.25
C LEU A 17 17.81 10.97 24.39
N ASP A 18 17.83 9.65 24.24
CA ASP A 18 18.46 8.74 25.20
C ASP A 18 19.99 8.86 25.15
N VAL A 19 20.59 8.98 23.96
CA VAL A 19 22.03 9.29 23.78
C VAL A 19 22.38 10.68 24.32
N CYS A 20 21.52 11.68 24.11
CA CYS A 20 21.65 13.02 24.69
C CYS A 20 21.37 13.07 26.19
N ARG A 21 20.96 11.97 26.85
CA ARG A 21 20.83 11.90 28.32
C ARG A 21 22.03 11.25 28.99
N GLU A 22 22.90 10.60 28.23
CA GLU A 22 24.11 9.98 28.78
C GLU A 22 25.18 11.04 29.03
N GLU A 23 25.61 11.16 30.29
CA GLU A 23 26.65 12.08 30.78
C GLU A 23 27.98 11.95 29.98
N LYS A 24 28.22 10.76 29.41
CA LYS A 24 29.39 10.46 28.59
C LYS A 24 29.34 11.12 27.20
N ALA A 25 28.16 11.20 26.59
CA ALA A 25 27.95 11.92 25.33
C ALA A 25 28.14 13.43 25.52
N TRP A 26 27.75 13.97 26.67
CA TRP A 26 27.97 15.38 27.03
C TRP A 26 29.43 15.75 27.23
N ARG A 27 30.22 14.88 27.87
CA ARG A 27 31.67 15.11 28.02
C ARG A 27 32.39 15.08 26.67
N MET A 28 31.95 14.23 25.74
CA MET A 28 32.47 14.20 24.37
C MET A 28 32.05 15.43 23.57
N LEU A 29 30.79 15.88 23.68
CA LEU A 29 30.30 17.09 23.01
C LEU A 29 30.99 18.36 23.56
N LYS A 30 31.22 18.44 24.87
CA LYS A 30 31.95 19.54 25.53
C LYS A 30 33.42 19.58 25.11
N ALA A 31 34.06 18.41 24.96
CA ALA A 31 35.42 18.32 24.44
C ALA A 31 35.48 18.73 22.96
N ASP A 32 34.53 18.30 22.12
CA ASP A 32 34.48 18.71 20.71
C ASP A 32 34.16 20.20 20.54
N LEU A 33 33.30 20.79 21.37
CA LEU A 33 32.99 22.23 21.36
C LEU A 33 34.17 23.11 21.81
N LEU A 34 35.04 22.60 22.69
CA LEU A 34 36.21 23.32 23.18
C LEU A 34 37.44 23.18 22.27
N TYR A 35 37.50 22.15 21.42
CA TYR A 35 38.69 21.84 20.63
C TYR A 35 38.47 21.82 19.10
N HIS A 36 37.22 21.82 18.61
CA HIS A 36 36.93 21.87 17.19
C HIS A 36 35.78 22.84 16.87
N ASP A 37 36.06 23.80 15.97
CA ASP A 37 35.10 24.71 15.33
C ASP A 37 34.12 23.96 14.41
N SER A 38 33.42 22.98 14.97
CA SER A 38 32.45 22.17 14.28
C SER A 38 31.07 22.83 14.41
N ILE A 39 30.61 23.43 13.32
CA ILE A 39 29.26 24.00 13.16
C ILE A 39 28.17 23.00 13.60
N PHE A 40 28.43 21.70 13.44
CA PHE A 40 27.55 20.63 13.86
C PHE A 40 27.40 20.55 15.39
N SER A 41 28.48 20.75 16.15
CA SER A 41 28.44 20.72 17.61
C SER A 41 27.71 21.93 18.19
N CYS A 42 27.84 23.10 17.55
CA CYS A 42 27.06 24.31 17.88
C CYS A 42 25.56 24.15 17.57
N LEU A 43 25.20 23.51 16.45
CA LEU A 43 23.82 23.20 16.06
C LEU A 43 23.12 22.25 17.04
N MET A 44 23.84 21.22 17.48
CA MET A 44 23.37 20.28 18.51
C MET A 44 23.18 20.96 19.87
N PHE A 45 24.07 21.90 20.22
CA PHE A 45 23.98 22.65 21.47
C PHE A 45 22.82 23.68 21.47
N LEU A 46 22.63 24.42 20.38
CA LEU A 46 21.51 25.37 20.21
C LEU A 46 20.15 24.70 20.22
N SER A 47 20.01 23.56 19.53
CA SER A 47 18.77 22.79 19.57
C SER A 47 18.48 22.32 20.99
N THR A 48 19.48 21.85 21.74
CA THR A 48 19.30 21.46 23.15
C THR A 48 18.90 22.65 24.03
N LEU A 49 19.50 23.83 23.87
CA LEU A 49 19.13 25.04 24.62
C LEU A 49 17.69 25.51 24.33
N LEU A 50 17.21 25.36 23.09
CA LEU A 50 15.83 25.71 22.72
C LEU A 50 14.79 24.75 23.31
N PHE A 51 15.16 23.48 23.52
CA PHE A 51 14.27 22.47 24.08
C PHE A 51 14.37 22.31 25.61
N PHE A 52 15.44 22.82 26.23
CA PHE A 52 15.68 22.73 27.68
C PHE A 52 16.06 24.11 28.27
N PRO A 53 15.07 24.97 28.57
CA PRO A 53 15.30 26.37 28.95
C PRO A 53 15.99 26.57 30.31
N ASN A 54 16.11 25.53 31.13
CA ASN A 54 16.74 25.61 32.46
C ASN A 54 18.27 25.37 32.45
N MET A 55 18.89 25.19 31.28
CA MET A 55 20.35 24.95 31.18
C MET A 55 21.23 26.19 31.43
N GLY A 56 20.65 27.37 31.68
CA GLY A 56 21.39 28.59 31.98
C GLY A 56 22.23 28.52 33.27
N GLU A 57 21.93 27.59 34.18
CA GLU A 57 22.64 27.44 35.45
C GLU A 57 23.91 26.58 35.36
N GLU A 58 24.05 25.71 34.36
CA GLU A 58 25.15 24.74 34.26
C GLU A 58 26.32 25.19 33.36
N ALA A 59 26.16 26.25 32.57
CA ALA A 59 27.20 26.75 31.66
C ALA A 59 27.21 28.30 31.53
N PRO A 60 27.54 29.03 32.62
CA PRO A 60 27.45 30.50 32.69
C PRO A 60 28.40 31.24 31.72
N GLU A 61 29.54 30.66 31.36
CA GLU A 61 30.51 31.27 30.43
C GLU A 61 29.98 31.33 28.98
N LEU A 62 29.19 30.33 28.57
CA LEU A 62 28.55 30.31 27.25
C LEU A 62 27.37 31.28 27.18
N TYR A 63 26.68 31.49 28.30
CA TYR A 63 25.60 32.48 28.41
C TYR A 63 26.11 33.93 28.26
N GLU A 64 27.29 34.25 28.81
CA GLU A 64 27.94 35.55 28.62
C GLU A 64 28.41 35.78 27.17
N ILE A 65 28.90 34.74 26.48
CA ILE A 65 29.24 34.80 25.04
C ILE A 65 27.98 35.09 24.19
N LEU A 66 26.85 34.46 24.52
CA LEU A 66 25.55 34.69 23.87
C LEU A 66 24.98 36.10 24.13
N LYS A 67 25.36 36.74 25.25
CA LYS A 67 24.90 38.09 25.65
C LYS A 67 25.50 39.23 24.84
N THR A 68 26.66 39.01 24.19
CA THR A 68 27.35 40.05 23.40
C THR A 68 26.66 40.40 22.08
N GLY A 69 25.50 39.79 21.77
CA GLY A 69 24.54 40.25 20.76
C GLY A 69 24.94 40.03 19.29
N GLN A 70 26.22 40.11 18.95
CA GLN A 70 26.75 39.84 17.61
C GLN A 70 27.01 38.33 17.40
N GLY A 71 27.66 37.66 18.36
CA GLY A 71 27.91 36.22 18.30
C GLY A 71 26.62 35.39 18.28
N LEU A 72 25.60 35.79 19.05
CA LEU A 72 24.28 35.13 19.05
C LEU A 72 23.58 35.22 17.68
N ARG A 73 23.70 36.35 16.99
CA ARG A 73 23.04 36.57 15.69
C ARG A 73 23.70 35.77 14.57
N GLU A 74 25.02 35.64 14.60
CA GLU A 74 25.80 34.82 13.67
C GLU A 74 25.64 33.32 13.94
N VAL A 75 25.58 32.93 15.22
CA VAL A 75 25.31 31.56 15.62
C VAL A 75 23.87 31.15 15.34
N LEU A 76 22.89 32.04 15.54
CA LEU A 76 21.50 31.81 15.14
C LEU A 76 21.33 31.79 13.62
N SER A 77 22.06 32.60 12.86
CA SER A 77 21.98 32.61 11.40
C SER A 77 22.65 31.38 10.79
N ALA A 78 23.83 30.97 11.27
CA ALA A 78 24.47 29.71 10.91
C ALA A 78 23.64 28.49 11.36
N GLY A 79 23.01 28.60 12.54
CA GLY A 79 22.12 27.59 13.08
C GLY A 79 20.89 27.37 12.21
N LEU A 80 20.22 28.46 11.86
CA LEU A 80 19.05 28.46 10.99
C LEU A 80 19.40 28.00 9.57
N LEU A 81 20.56 28.40 9.05
CA LEU A 81 21.08 27.90 7.77
C LEU A 81 21.33 26.38 7.83
N GLY A 82 21.92 25.87 8.92
CA GLY A 82 22.17 24.44 9.12
C GLY A 82 20.87 23.62 9.17
N VAL A 83 19.86 24.10 9.89
CA VAL A 83 18.53 23.46 9.93
C VAL A 83 17.87 23.48 8.55
N LEU A 84 17.96 24.59 7.81
CA LEU A 84 17.44 24.68 6.44
C LEU A 84 18.17 23.73 5.49
N CYS A 85 19.50 23.67 5.55
CA CYS A 85 20.31 22.74 4.76
C CYS A 85 19.97 21.29 5.07
N PHE A 86 19.80 20.94 6.35
CA PHE A 86 19.37 19.61 6.76
C PHE A 86 17.96 19.28 6.24
N GLY A 87 17.00 20.21 6.41
CA GLY A 87 15.64 20.05 5.90
C GLY A 87 15.60 19.86 4.37
N LEU A 88 16.40 20.63 3.64
CA LEU A 88 16.58 20.48 2.19
C LEU A 88 17.23 19.14 1.83
N ALA A 89 18.25 18.71 2.56
CA ALA A 89 18.92 17.43 2.32
C ALA A 89 17.98 16.25 2.54
N VAL A 90 17.21 16.25 3.64
CA VAL A 90 16.20 15.22 3.92
C VAL A 90 15.10 15.23 2.87
N GLY A 91 14.60 16.42 2.49
CA GLY A 91 13.59 16.56 1.44
C GLY A 91 14.08 16.06 0.08
N ALA A 92 15.33 16.39 -0.29
CA ALA A 92 15.95 15.92 -1.53
C ALA A 92 16.18 14.40 -1.52
N ALA A 93 16.67 13.84 -0.42
CA ALA A 93 16.86 12.40 -0.28
C ALA A 93 15.53 11.63 -0.40
N ALA A 94 14.47 12.11 0.26
CA ALA A 94 13.14 11.50 0.17
C ALA A 94 12.57 11.59 -1.26
N ALA A 95 12.71 12.74 -1.92
CA ALA A 95 12.27 12.92 -3.31
C ALA A 95 13.05 11.99 -4.27
N LEU A 96 14.36 11.85 -4.06
CA LEU A 96 15.21 10.97 -4.85
C LEU A 96 14.82 9.49 -4.68
N GLU A 97 14.53 9.06 -3.45
CA GLU A 97 14.10 7.68 -3.17
C GLU A 97 12.79 7.33 -3.89
N VAL A 98 11.80 8.23 -3.82
CA VAL A 98 10.51 8.06 -4.52
C VAL A 98 10.74 7.99 -6.04
N TRP A 99 11.56 8.90 -6.57
CA TRP A 99 11.86 8.95 -8.00
C TRP A 99 12.58 7.69 -8.50
N VAL A 100 13.59 7.21 -7.77
CA VAL A 100 14.31 5.98 -8.10
C VAL A 100 13.38 4.77 -8.07
N THR A 101 12.51 4.67 -7.06
CA THR A 101 11.56 3.56 -6.93
C THR A 101 10.54 3.57 -8.08
N ASP A 102 10.03 4.74 -8.46
CA ASP A 102 9.13 4.88 -9.62
C ASP A 102 9.83 4.53 -10.94
N LEU A 103 11.09 4.91 -11.11
CA LEU A 103 11.88 4.56 -12.29
C LEU A 103 12.10 3.05 -12.38
N GLN A 104 12.42 2.39 -11.27
CA GLN A 104 12.55 0.95 -11.19
C GLN A 104 11.22 0.25 -11.51
N PHE A 105 10.11 0.77 -10.99
CA PHE A 105 8.79 0.22 -11.29
C PHE A 105 8.47 0.32 -12.78
N ARG A 106 8.66 1.49 -13.41
CA ARG A 106 8.44 1.66 -14.86
C ARG A 106 9.30 0.72 -15.70
N ARG A 107 10.58 0.55 -15.35
CA ARG A 107 11.47 -0.42 -16.02
C ARG A 107 10.98 -1.85 -15.86
N PHE A 108 10.50 -2.22 -14.67
CA PHE A 108 9.91 -3.53 -14.42
C PHE A 108 8.64 -3.76 -15.27
N GLN A 109 7.74 -2.77 -15.36
CA GLN A 109 6.54 -2.85 -16.21
C GLN A 109 6.91 -3.07 -17.69
N GLN A 110 7.91 -2.35 -18.19
CA GLN A 110 8.41 -2.54 -19.55
C GLN A 110 9.02 -3.94 -19.74
N LYS A 111 9.71 -4.47 -18.72
CA LYS A 111 10.24 -5.85 -18.74
C LYS A 111 9.10 -6.88 -18.83
N LEU A 112 8.00 -6.70 -18.07
CA LEU A 112 6.80 -7.54 -18.16
C LEU A 112 6.27 -7.63 -19.59
N VAL A 113 6.06 -6.49 -20.24
CA VAL A 113 5.50 -6.45 -21.58
C VAL A 113 6.50 -6.92 -22.64
N ARG A 114 7.69 -6.32 -22.69
CA ARG A 114 8.64 -6.51 -23.80
C ARG A 114 9.44 -7.80 -23.71
N LYS A 115 9.84 -8.22 -22.49
CA LYS A 115 10.68 -9.42 -22.31
C LYS A 115 9.84 -10.68 -22.15
N TYR A 116 8.76 -10.60 -21.37
CA TYR A 116 7.98 -11.79 -21.00
C TYR A 116 6.64 -11.91 -21.74
N GLY A 117 6.24 -10.93 -22.56
CA GLY A 117 5.05 -11.03 -23.39
C GLY A 117 3.73 -10.80 -22.66
N PHE A 118 3.73 -10.14 -21.49
CA PHE A 118 2.49 -9.72 -20.86
C PHE A 118 1.78 -8.63 -21.66
N GLN A 119 0.46 -8.63 -21.63
CA GLN A 119 -0.35 -7.53 -22.14
C GLN A 119 -0.10 -6.25 -21.33
N GLN A 120 -0.45 -5.10 -21.91
CA GLN A 120 -0.40 -3.82 -21.19
C GLN A 120 -1.22 -3.89 -19.90
N PRO A 121 -0.77 -3.21 -18.83
CA PRO A 121 -1.48 -3.25 -17.55
C PRO A 121 -2.86 -2.65 -17.70
N LYS A 122 -3.86 -3.32 -17.10
CA LYS A 122 -5.14 -2.71 -16.80
C LYS A 122 -5.06 -2.10 -15.40
N ILE A 123 -5.46 -0.84 -15.28
CA ILE A 123 -5.53 -0.11 -14.03
C ILE A 123 -7.00 0.03 -13.66
N TYR A 124 -7.34 -0.29 -12.42
CA TYR A 124 -8.70 -0.14 -11.91
C TYR A 124 -8.72 -0.05 -10.39
N THR A 125 -9.83 0.44 -9.87
CA THR A 125 -10.12 0.48 -8.44
C THR A 125 -11.13 -0.59 -8.11
N GLU A 126 -10.92 -1.31 -7.01
CA GLU A 126 -11.77 -2.42 -6.59
C GLU A 126 -12.36 -2.15 -5.20
N LEU A 127 -13.68 -2.34 -5.07
CA LEU A 127 -14.34 -2.57 -3.79
C LEU A 127 -14.61 -4.06 -3.68
N LEU A 128 -14.26 -4.64 -2.53
CA LEU A 128 -14.47 -6.05 -2.25
C LEU A 128 -15.28 -6.18 -0.97
N TYR A 129 -16.36 -6.94 -1.06
CA TYR A 129 -17.25 -7.22 0.05
C TYR A 129 -17.30 -8.71 0.31
N LEU A 130 -17.14 -9.10 1.56
CA LEU A 130 -17.43 -10.45 2.02
C LEU A 130 -18.87 -10.48 2.52
N VAL A 131 -19.66 -11.44 2.02
CA VAL A 131 -21.02 -11.70 2.49
C VAL A 131 -21.06 -13.10 3.10
N VAL A 132 -21.53 -13.16 4.34
CA VAL A 132 -21.48 -14.35 5.22
C VAL A 132 -22.85 -15.01 5.35
N ASP A 133 -23.84 -14.60 4.56
CA ASP A 133 -25.23 -15.04 4.68
C ASP A 133 -25.78 -15.52 3.33
N GLN A 134 -26.84 -16.33 3.36
CA GLN A 134 -27.54 -16.86 2.17
C GLN A 134 -28.45 -15.81 1.51
N THR A 135 -28.29 -14.53 1.83
CA THR A 135 -29.09 -13.47 1.21
C THR A 135 -28.92 -13.52 -0.32
N PRO A 136 -30.01 -13.63 -1.11
CA PRO A 136 -29.92 -13.78 -2.55
C PRO A 136 -29.30 -12.53 -3.18
N SER A 137 -28.12 -12.69 -3.80
CA SER A 137 -27.35 -11.60 -4.39
C SER A 137 -27.97 -11.03 -5.67
N GLU A 138 -28.94 -11.73 -6.25
CA GLU A 138 -29.59 -11.40 -7.53
C GLU A 138 -30.34 -10.06 -7.48
N ALA A 139 -31.10 -9.81 -6.41
CA ALA A 139 -31.85 -8.56 -6.25
C ALA A 139 -30.91 -7.34 -6.12
N LEU A 140 -29.78 -7.51 -5.43
CA LEU A 140 -28.75 -6.46 -5.35
C LEU A 140 -28.09 -6.21 -6.70
N LEU A 141 -27.74 -7.28 -7.42
CA LEU A 141 -27.14 -7.18 -8.75
C LEU A 141 -28.09 -6.48 -9.73
N GLN A 142 -29.39 -6.79 -9.69
CA GLN A 142 -30.41 -6.11 -10.50
C GLN A 142 -30.55 -4.62 -10.13
N LYS A 143 -30.51 -4.29 -8.84
CA LYS A 143 -30.55 -2.89 -8.41
C LYS A 143 -29.32 -2.12 -8.92
N LEU A 144 -28.13 -2.66 -8.70
CA LEU A 144 -26.89 -2.04 -9.17
C LEU A 144 -26.82 -2.00 -10.71
N SER A 145 -27.33 -3.01 -11.40
CA SER A 145 -27.34 -3.02 -12.86
C SER A 145 -28.25 -1.93 -13.43
N SER A 146 -29.44 -1.74 -12.84
CA SER A 146 -30.37 -0.68 -13.24
C SER A 146 -29.80 0.71 -13.00
N GLN A 147 -29.17 0.94 -11.84
CA GLN A 147 -28.65 2.25 -11.46
C GLN A 147 -27.41 2.68 -12.25
N PHE A 148 -26.53 1.73 -12.60
CA PHE A 148 -25.26 2.01 -13.28
C PHE A 148 -25.25 1.57 -14.76
N GLY A 149 -26.39 1.18 -15.30
CA GLY A 149 -26.55 0.77 -16.70
C GLY A 149 -25.70 -0.47 -17.07
N LEU A 150 -25.65 -1.47 -16.19
CA LEU A 150 -24.81 -2.65 -16.39
C LEU A 150 -25.55 -3.73 -17.18
N GLN A 151 -24.85 -4.36 -18.11
CA GLN A 151 -25.39 -5.47 -18.88
C GLN A 151 -24.95 -6.81 -18.28
N GLU A 152 -25.87 -7.76 -18.17
CA GLU A 152 -25.57 -9.11 -17.74
C GLU A 152 -24.72 -9.83 -18.78
N GLN A 153 -23.63 -10.47 -18.34
CA GLN A 153 -22.73 -11.23 -19.21
C GLN A 153 -22.83 -12.75 -18.96
N GLY A 154 -23.58 -13.16 -17.94
CA GLY A 154 -23.82 -14.55 -17.56
C GLY A 154 -22.94 -15.06 -16.42
N SER A 155 -22.90 -16.38 -16.29
CA SER A 155 -22.16 -17.10 -15.25
C SER A 155 -20.99 -17.88 -15.83
N SER A 156 -19.86 -17.93 -15.13
CA SER A 156 -18.71 -18.73 -15.54
C SER A 156 -17.93 -19.29 -14.36
N ALA A 157 -17.48 -20.54 -14.50
CA ALA A 157 -16.60 -21.18 -13.53
C ALA A 157 -15.18 -20.63 -13.64
N HIS A 158 -14.56 -20.40 -12.48
CA HIS A 158 -13.20 -19.91 -12.34
C HIS A 158 -12.40 -20.76 -11.38
N SER A 159 -11.10 -20.81 -11.62
CA SER A 159 -10.11 -21.35 -10.71
C SER A 159 -8.96 -20.35 -10.60
N GLU A 160 -8.61 -19.97 -9.38
CA GLU A 160 -7.49 -19.09 -9.05
C GLU A 160 -6.48 -19.83 -8.18
N GLN A 161 -5.21 -19.79 -8.59
CA GLN A 161 -4.10 -20.34 -7.81
C GLN A 161 -3.05 -19.25 -7.67
N GLU A 162 -2.84 -18.76 -6.44
CA GLU A 162 -1.70 -17.89 -6.14
C GLU A 162 -0.41 -18.71 -6.19
N LEU A 163 0.68 -18.13 -6.68
CA LEU A 163 1.98 -18.77 -6.76
C LEU A 163 2.96 -18.08 -5.80
N GLY A 164 3.83 -18.86 -5.16
CA GLY A 164 4.98 -18.32 -4.46
C GLY A 164 5.88 -17.53 -5.42
N HIS A 165 6.22 -16.28 -5.09
CA HIS A 165 6.95 -15.40 -6.00
C HIS A 165 8.05 -14.56 -5.33
N LYS A 166 8.98 -14.08 -6.17
CA LYS A 166 10.08 -13.15 -5.84
C LYS A 166 9.85 -11.75 -6.43
N LEU A 167 8.61 -11.43 -6.83
CA LEU A 167 8.26 -10.12 -7.38
C LEU A 167 8.65 -8.99 -6.39
N PRO A 168 9.30 -7.92 -6.88
CA PRO A 168 9.69 -6.78 -6.04
C PRO A 168 8.47 -6.02 -5.50
N ARG A 169 8.65 -5.32 -4.38
CA ARG A 169 7.65 -4.37 -3.84
C ARG A 169 8.04 -2.96 -4.24
N PHE A 170 7.06 -2.14 -4.61
CA PHE A 170 7.29 -0.74 -4.99
C PHE A 170 6.29 0.14 -4.25
N ASN A 171 6.71 1.22 -3.59
CA ASN A 171 5.82 2.29 -3.09
C ASN A 171 4.48 1.79 -2.48
N ASN A 172 4.52 0.89 -1.49
CA ASN A 172 3.36 0.20 -0.87
C ASN A 172 2.51 -0.71 -1.75
N TRP A 173 2.78 -0.79 -3.06
CA TRP A 173 2.18 -1.79 -3.93
C TRP A 173 2.64 -3.19 -3.54
N ARG A 174 1.66 -4.05 -3.26
CA ARG A 174 1.87 -5.44 -2.90
C ARG A 174 1.70 -6.31 -4.14
N PRO A 175 2.76 -7.00 -4.58
CA PRO A 175 2.64 -7.92 -5.70
C PRO A 175 1.83 -9.18 -5.31
N THR A 176 1.23 -9.76 -6.32
CA THR A 176 0.66 -11.10 -6.34
C THR A 176 1.02 -11.72 -7.68
N LEU A 177 1.38 -13.00 -7.65
CA LEU A 177 1.46 -13.83 -8.83
C LEU A 177 0.38 -14.88 -8.73
N GLN A 178 -0.43 -15.02 -9.78
CA GLN A 178 -1.48 -16.04 -9.80
C GLN A 178 -1.70 -16.61 -11.19
N ILE A 179 -2.13 -17.86 -11.25
CA ILE A 179 -2.71 -18.47 -12.43
C ILE A 179 -4.23 -18.42 -12.26
N ARG A 180 -4.92 -17.92 -13.29
CA ARG A 180 -6.38 -17.95 -13.35
C ARG A 180 -6.84 -18.67 -14.59
N SER A 181 -7.74 -19.63 -14.43
CA SER A 181 -8.48 -20.26 -15.51
C SER A 181 -9.97 -19.90 -15.44
N SER A 182 -10.60 -19.84 -16.60
CA SER A 182 -12.05 -19.85 -16.71
C SER A 182 -12.47 -20.61 -17.96
N ASN A 183 -13.67 -21.19 -17.91
CA ASN A 183 -14.21 -21.95 -19.05
C ASN A 183 -14.43 -21.05 -20.28
N THR A 184 -14.62 -19.74 -20.07
CA THR A 184 -14.90 -18.76 -21.11
C THR A 184 -13.66 -18.05 -21.67
N SER A 185 -12.61 -17.86 -20.85
CA SER A 185 -11.47 -17.00 -21.18
C SER A 185 -10.13 -17.73 -21.19
N GLY A 186 -10.16 -19.04 -20.99
CA GLY A 186 -8.99 -19.92 -20.95
C GLY A 186 -8.13 -19.70 -19.70
N ARG A 187 -6.89 -20.17 -19.78
CA ARG A 187 -5.90 -20.07 -18.71
C ARG A 187 -5.01 -18.84 -18.92
N SER A 188 -4.62 -18.19 -17.83
CA SER A 188 -3.73 -17.03 -17.89
C SER A 188 -2.84 -16.93 -16.67
N LEU A 189 -1.60 -16.50 -16.87
CA LEU A 189 -0.73 -16.01 -15.81
C LEU A 189 -1.02 -14.53 -15.57
N GLN A 190 -1.13 -14.13 -14.32
CA GLN A 190 -1.47 -12.78 -13.93
C GLN A 190 -0.49 -12.27 -12.88
N VAL A 191 0.06 -11.09 -13.14
CA VAL A 191 0.81 -10.31 -12.15
C VAL A 191 -0.09 -9.18 -11.71
N LEU A 192 -0.40 -9.11 -10.42
CA LEU A 192 -1.19 -8.04 -9.83
C LEU A 192 -0.32 -7.25 -8.88
N TYR A 193 -0.43 -5.93 -8.92
CA TYR A 193 0.06 -5.05 -7.87
C TYR A 193 -1.14 -4.33 -7.26
N GLU A 194 -1.26 -4.44 -5.95
CA GLU A 194 -2.43 -3.95 -5.20
C GLU A 194 -2.00 -2.94 -4.16
N MET A 195 -2.77 -1.87 -4.01
CA MET A 195 -2.59 -0.85 -2.98
C MET A 195 -3.93 -0.53 -2.33
N ALA A 196 -4.03 -0.74 -1.03
CA ALA A 196 -5.17 -0.26 -0.25
C ALA A 196 -5.08 1.27 -0.11
N MET A 197 -6.18 1.95 -0.35
CA MET A 197 -6.28 3.41 -0.21
C MET A 197 -7.65 3.79 0.36
N GLU A 198 -7.69 4.89 1.09
CA GLU A 198 -8.93 5.50 1.53
C GLU A 198 -9.37 6.51 0.46
N LEU A 199 -10.63 6.46 0.03
CA LEU A 199 -11.19 7.51 -0.80
C LEU A 199 -11.39 8.75 0.08
N SER A 200 -10.44 9.68 0.08
CA SER A 200 -10.55 10.95 0.81
C SER A 200 -11.32 11.99 -0.02
N THR A 201 -12.29 12.67 0.59
CA THR A 201 -12.90 13.89 0.00
C THR A 201 -13.01 14.96 1.07
N ASN A 202 -13.20 16.20 0.63
CA ASN A 202 -13.49 17.34 1.51
C ASN A 202 -14.95 17.35 2.02
N SER A 203 -15.76 16.33 1.71
CA SER A 203 -17.18 16.28 2.09
C SER A 203 -17.38 15.58 3.44
N GLU A 204 -18.25 16.14 4.27
CA GLU A 204 -18.60 15.68 5.63
C GLU A 204 -19.42 14.37 5.65
N ARG A 205 -19.09 13.38 4.83
CA ARG A 205 -19.75 12.06 4.92
C ARG A 205 -19.20 11.28 6.12
N HIS A 206 -20.10 10.64 6.87
CA HIS A 206 -19.79 9.93 8.12
C HIS A 206 -19.05 8.58 7.91
N PHE A 207 -18.96 8.07 6.67
CA PHE A 207 -18.42 6.75 6.39
C PHE A 207 -17.11 6.81 5.61
N ARG A 208 -16.08 6.15 6.14
CA ARG A 208 -14.80 5.94 5.43
C ARG A 208 -14.97 4.82 4.41
N CYS A 209 -14.55 5.07 3.18
CA CYS A 209 -14.59 4.09 2.11
C CYS A 209 -13.15 3.69 1.75
N PHE A 210 -12.83 2.40 1.91
CA PHE A 210 -11.52 1.84 1.60
C PHE A 210 -11.59 1.04 0.32
N VAL A 211 -10.75 1.38 -0.65
CA VAL A 211 -10.69 0.70 -1.95
C VAL A 211 -9.31 0.09 -2.17
N ILE A 212 -9.23 -0.87 -3.09
CA ILE A 212 -7.97 -1.45 -3.55
C ILE A 212 -7.71 -0.94 -4.96
N ARG A 213 -6.68 -0.13 -5.15
CA ARG A 213 -6.19 0.18 -6.49
C ARG A 213 -5.39 -1.03 -7.00
N LYS A 214 -5.64 -1.48 -8.23
CA LYS A 214 -4.98 -2.62 -8.85
C LYS A 214 -4.34 -2.24 -10.18
N LEU A 215 -3.11 -2.70 -10.38
CA LEU A 215 -2.47 -2.81 -11.68
C LEU A 215 -2.34 -4.29 -12.04
N LYS A 216 -2.92 -4.69 -13.18
CA LYS A 216 -3.00 -6.09 -13.59
C LYS A 216 -2.39 -6.30 -14.96
N TRP A 217 -1.36 -7.13 -15.02
CA TRP A 217 -0.81 -7.68 -16.26
C TRP A 217 -1.35 -9.08 -16.47
N LYS A 218 -1.80 -9.39 -17.70
CA LYS A 218 -2.29 -10.71 -18.09
C LYS A 218 -1.44 -11.25 -19.23
N MET A 219 -1.06 -12.52 -19.14
CA MET A 219 -0.48 -13.28 -20.23
C MET A 219 -1.36 -14.51 -20.45
N PRO A 220 -2.06 -14.61 -21.59
CA PRO A 220 -2.75 -15.83 -21.97
C PRO A 220 -1.77 -17.00 -22.00
N LEU A 221 -2.15 -18.14 -21.44
CA LEU A 221 -1.41 -19.39 -21.56
C LEU A 221 -2.23 -20.29 -22.48
N ALA A 222 -1.60 -20.86 -23.51
CA ALA A 222 -2.23 -21.96 -24.23
C ALA A 222 -2.43 -23.15 -23.27
N GLU A 223 -3.39 -24.02 -23.58
CA GLU A 223 -3.52 -25.28 -22.85
C GLU A 223 -2.17 -26.01 -22.87
N GLU A 224 -1.73 -26.50 -21.71
CA GLU A 224 -0.43 -27.16 -21.47
C GLU A 224 0.83 -26.28 -21.49
N GLN A 225 0.80 -25.05 -21.99
CA GLN A 225 1.99 -24.19 -22.00
C GLN A 225 2.33 -23.67 -20.59
N SER A 226 3.54 -23.99 -20.15
CA SER A 226 4.14 -23.35 -18.98
C SER A 226 4.44 -21.88 -19.29
N PRO A 227 4.41 -20.99 -18.28
CA PRO A 227 4.93 -19.64 -18.43
C PRO A 227 6.35 -19.61 -18.99
N PRO A 228 6.81 -18.49 -19.61
CA PRO A 228 8.17 -18.37 -20.11
C PRO A 228 9.18 -18.76 -19.03
N ILE A 229 10.09 -19.68 -19.35
CA ILE A 229 11.10 -20.21 -18.40
C ILE A 229 11.87 -19.05 -17.74
N ALA A 230 12.23 -18.03 -18.53
CA ALA A 230 12.91 -16.84 -18.02
C ALA A 230 12.09 -16.07 -16.97
N PHE A 231 10.74 -16.06 -17.07
CA PHE A 231 9.89 -15.45 -16.05
C PHE A 231 9.83 -16.31 -14.78
N ILE A 232 9.74 -17.63 -14.96
CA ILE A 232 9.72 -18.59 -13.85
C ILE A 232 11.01 -18.48 -13.03
N GLN A 233 12.17 -18.54 -13.69
CA GLN A 233 13.48 -18.41 -13.05
C GLN A 233 13.64 -17.07 -12.32
N ASP A 234 13.21 -15.97 -12.97
CA ASP A 234 13.38 -14.64 -12.40
C ASP A 234 12.43 -14.39 -11.21
N TYR A 235 11.19 -14.92 -11.22
CA TYR A 235 10.14 -14.46 -10.29
C TYR A 235 9.27 -15.52 -9.62
N VAL A 236 9.34 -16.80 -10.00
CA VAL A 236 8.64 -17.87 -9.28
C VAL A 236 9.56 -18.44 -8.20
N LYS A 237 9.02 -18.73 -7.01
CA LYS A 237 9.77 -19.45 -5.97
C LYS A 237 9.67 -20.94 -6.27
N GLU A 238 10.81 -21.60 -6.43
CA GLU A 238 10.90 -23.05 -6.67
C GLU A 238 10.69 -23.90 -5.40
N ASP A 239 10.39 -23.28 -4.25
CA ASP A 239 10.28 -23.99 -2.97
C ASP A 239 9.02 -24.89 -2.93
N PRO A 240 9.15 -26.23 -2.82
CA PRO A 240 8.02 -27.15 -2.76
C PRO A 240 7.08 -26.85 -1.59
N LYS A 241 7.60 -26.36 -0.45
CA LYS A 241 6.78 -26.02 0.73
C LYS A 241 5.99 -24.72 0.54
N ALA A 242 6.45 -23.83 -0.33
CA ALA A 242 5.70 -22.64 -0.72
C ALA A 242 4.53 -22.98 -1.66
N ASN A 243 4.59 -24.10 -2.38
CA ASN A 243 3.52 -24.59 -3.24
C ASN A 243 2.45 -25.39 -2.48
N ASP A 244 2.80 -26.09 -1.39
CA ASP A 244 1.81 -26.75 -0.49
C ASP A 244 0.84 -25.76 0.17
N GLN A 245 1.21 -24.47 0.28
CA GLN A 245 0.34 -23.40 0.77
C GLN A 245 -0.38 -22.63 -0.35
N THR A 246 -0.23 -23.02 -1.62
CA THR A 246 -0.96 -22.38 -2.73
C THR A 246 -2.38 -22.92 -2.82
N ALA A 247 -3.24 -22.44 -1.93
CA ALA A 247 -4.66 -22.80 -1.90
C ALA A 247 -5.32 -22.40 -3.22
N ARG A 248 -5.62 -23.39 -4.07
CA ARG A 248 -6.44 -23.22 -5.27
C ARG A 248 -7.87 -22.89 -4.85
N LEU A 249 -8.40 -21.77 -5.32
CA LEU A 249 -9.75 -21.31 -5.07
C LEU A 249 -10.60 -21.50 -6.33
N ASP A 250 -11.57 -22.40 -6.25
CA ASP A 250 -12.57 -22.61 -7.30
C ASP A 250 -13.88 -21.89 -6.93
N TYR A 251 -14.45 -21.16 -7.88
CA TYR A 251 -15.67 -20.38 -7.65
C TYR A 251 -16.46 -20.16 -8.94
N THR A 252 -17.76 -19.91 -8.80
CA THR A 252 -18.64 -19.50 -9.90
C THR A 252 -18.83 -17.99 -9.86
N ARG A 253 -18.62 -17.32 -10.98
CA ARG A 253 -18.78 -15.86 -11.11
C ARG A 253 -20.00 -15.52 -11.95
N HIS A 254 -20.90 -14.74 -11.38
CA HIS A 254 -21.97 -14.02 -12.09
C HIS A 254 -21.53 -12.57 -12.23
N TYR A 255 -21.51 -12.03 -13.45
CA TYR A 255 -21.00 -10.66 -13.65
C TYR A 255 -21.82 -9.80 -14.59
N TYR A 256 -21.90 -8.54 -14.21
CA TYR A 256 -22.54 -7.44 -14.91
C TYR A 256 -21.47 -6.42 -15.28
N PHE A 257 -21.55 -5.88 -16.49
CA PHE A 257 -20.47 -5.07 -17.03
C PHE A 257 -20.99 -3.88 -17.81
N ASN A 258 -20.40 -2.72 -17.54
CA ASN A 258 -20.41 -1.58 -18.42
C ASN A 258 -18.93 -1.28 -18.81
N PRO A 259 -18.57 -1.36 -20.10
CA PRO A 259 -17.20 -1.15 -20.55
C PRO A 259 -16.68 0.26 -20.30
N GLU A 260 -17.57 1.22 -20.12
CA GLU A 260 -17.22 2.62 -19.92
C GLU A 260 -17.08 2.98 -18.44
N SER A 261 -17.63 2.20 -17.50
CA SER A 261 -17.67 2.63 -16.10
C SER A 261 -17.21 1.55 -15.13
N ILE A 262 -18.08 0.59 -14.83
CA ILE A 262 -17.86 -0.39 -13.76
C ILE A 262 -18.21 -1.81 -14.22
N SER A 263 -17.57 -2.78 -13.56
CA SER A 263 -17.99 -4.17 -13.57
C SER A 263 -18.35 -4.60 -12.15
N ILE A 264 -19.44 -5.34 -12.00
CA ILE A 264 -19.84 -5.91 -10.72
C ILE A 264 -19.92 -7.41 -10.89
N SER A 265 -19.36 -8.16 -9.95
CA SER A 265 -19.47 -9.60 -9.94
C SER A 265 -19.78 -10.14 -8.56
N VAL A 266 -20.64 -11.15 -8.52
CA VAL A 266 -20.81 -12.03 -7.38
C VAL A 266 -20.07 -13.31 -7.69
N ASP A 267 -19.18 -13.67 -6.79
CA ASP A 267 -18.42 -14.90 -6.88
C ASP A 267 -18.80 -15.79 -5.69
N GLN A 268 -19.31 -16.97 -6.00
CA GLN A 268 -19.71 -17.96 -5.01
C GLN A 268 -18.66 -19.05 -4.92
N TRP A 269 -18.16 -19.29 -3.71
CA TRP A 269 -17.16 -20.33 -3.48
C TRP A 269 -17.78 -21.72 -3.65
N THR A 270 -17.19 -22.55 -4.51
CA THR A 270 -17.70 -23.89 -4.81
C THR A 270 -17.71 -24.82 -3.59
N GLU A 271 -16.68 -24.76 -2.73
CA GLU A 271 -16.59 -25.64 -1.54
C GLU A 271 -17.47 -25.16 -0.38
N LYS A 272 -17.77 -23.86 -0.30
CA LYS A 272 -18.62 -23.27 0.75
C LYS A 272 -19.64 -22.29 0.16
N PRO A 273 -20.78 -22.79 -0.36
CA PRO A 273 -21.76 -21.97 -1.08
C PRO A 273 -22.42 -20.86 -0.25
N SER A 274 -22.38 -20.96 1.09
CA SER A 274 -22.86 -19.95 2.04
C SER A 274 -22.00 -18.68 2.06
N PHE A 275 -20.79 -18.73 1.50
CA PHE A 275 -19.91 -17.59 1.37
C PHE A 275 -19.85 -17.16 -0.09
N TYR A 276 -20.12 -15.88 -0.31
CA TYR A 276 -19.86 -15.25 -1.59
C TYR A 276 -19.23 -13.89 -1.37
N TRP A 277 -18.55 -13.40 -2.40
CA TRP A 277 -18.00 -12.05 -2.38
C TRP A 277 -18.49 -11.25 -3.56
N ILE A 278 -18.67 -9.95 -3.31
CA ILE A 278 -19.03 -8.99 -4.33
C ILE A 278 -17.76 -8.22 -4.67
N GLU A 279 -17.35 -8.28 -5.93
CA GLU A 279 -16.32 -7.39 -6.47
C GLU A 279 -16.99 -6.30 -7.29
N VAL A 280 -16.63 -5.06 -7.03
CA VAL A 280 -16.92 -3.93 -7.92
C VAL A 280 -15.59 -3.41 -8.44
N LYS A 281 -15.40 -3.43 -9.76
CA LYS A 281 -14.22 -2.84 -10.42
C LYS A 281 -14.66 -1.60 -11.15
N ALA A 282 -14.02 -0.49 -10.85
CA ALA A 282 -14.22 0.78 -11.50
C ALA A 282 -13.00 1.17 -12.31
N TRP A 283 -13.23 1.59 -13.55
CA TRP A 283 -12.19 2.12 -14.43
C TRP A 283 -11.79 3.54 -14.03
N GLU A 284 -10.70 4.06 -14.60
CA GLU A 284 -10.09 5.33 -14.15
C GLU A 284 -11.00 6.56 -14.29
N ASN A 285 -12.04 6.49 -15.12
CA ASN A 285 -12.98 7.57 -15.37
C ASN A 285 -14.19 7.60 -14.43
N VAL A 286 -14.32 6.63 -13.53
CA VAL A 286 -15.41 6.58 -12.55
C VAL A 286 -15.12 7.54 -11.40
N SER A 287 -16.14 8.30 -10.98
CA SER A 287 -15.97 9.25 -9.89
C SER A 287 -15.79 8.54 -8.54
N PRO A 288 -14.97 9.09 -7.61
CA PRO A 288 -14.91 8.61 -6.23
C PRO A 288 -16.28 8.60 -5.53
N GLU A 289 -17.19 9.49 -5.93
CA GLU A 289 -18.56 9.59 -5.45
C GLU A 289 -19.38 8.36 -5.82
N ASP A 290 -19.32 7.90 -7.08
CA ASP A 290 -20.02 6.69 -7.53
C ASP A 290 -19.60 5.46 -6.73
N LEU A 291 -18.29 5.31 -6.47
CA LEU A 291 -17.75 4.22 -5.64
C LEU A 291 -18.29 4.24 -4.20
N ARG A 292 -18.50 5.44 -3.64
CA ARG A 292 -19.06 5.58 -2.30
C ARG A 292 -20.55 5.30 -2.28
N ASP A 293 -21.29 5.75 -3.29
CA ASP A 293 -22.72 5.47 -3.39
C ASP A 293 -22.95 3.96 -3.56
N ILE A 294 -22.09 3.27 -4.32
CA ILE A 294 -22.07 1.80 -4.37
C ILE A 294 -21.80 1.21 -2.98
N ASN A 295 -20.79 1.70 -2.26
CA ASN A 295 -20.48 1.22 -0.92
C ASN A 295 -21.64 1.42 0.06
N GLU A 296 -22.33 2.57 -0.02
CA GLU A 296 -23.50 2.88 0.78
C GLU A 296 -24.66 1.93 0.46
N ILE A 297 -24.93 1.67 -0.82
CA ILE A 297 -25.96 0.72 -1.26
C ILE A 297 -25.66 -0.69 -0.74
N VAL A 298 -24.45 -1.20 -0.99
CA VAL A 298 -24.07 -2.57 -0.61
C VAL A 298 -24.09 -2.75 0.91
N SER A 299 -23.52 -1.79 1.66
CA SER A 299 -23.44 -1.87 3.12
C SER A 299 -24.80 -1.70 3.81
N THR A 300 -25.75 -1.02 3.15
CA THR A 300 -27.12 -0.87 3.68
C THR A 300 -27.97 -2.11 3.39
N TRP A 301 -27.74 -2.76 2.25
CA TRP A 301 -28.60 -3.84 1.76
C TRP A 301 -28.15 -5.23 2.22
N LEU A 302 -26.87 -5.41 2.48
CA LEU A 302 -26.33 -6.69 2.89
C LEU A 302 -25.62 -6.56 4.24
N PRO A 303 -25.63 -7.63 5.06
CA PRO A 303 -24.70 -7.78 6.18
C PRO A 303 -23.29 -8.07 5.64
N ALA A 304 -22.76 -7.14 4.85
CA ALA A 304 -21.52 -7.26 4.13
C ALA A 304 -20.40 -6.49 4.85
N GLN A 305 -19.22 -7.10 4.91
CA GLN A 305 -18.03 -6.42 5.40
C GLN A 305 -17.16 -6.02 4.21
N ILE A 306 -16.92 -4.71 4.07
CA ILE A 306 -15.90 -4.23 3.15
C ILE A 306 -14.54 -4.74 3.63
N THR A 307 -13.75 -5.27 2.70
CA THR A 307 -12.48 -5.90 3.05
C THR A 307 -11.40 -5.55 2.06
N THR A 308 -10.21 -5.27 2.60
CA THR A 308 -8.98 -5.15 1.81
C THR A 308 -8.19 -6.47 1.79
N HIS A 309 -8.72 -7.52 2.42
CA HIS A 309 -8.13 -8.85 2.42
C HIS A 309 -8.41 -9.54 1.08
N ARG A 310 -7.45 -10.36 0.63
CA ARG A 310 -7.59 -11.15 -0.59
C ARG A 310 -8.54 -12.32 -0.36
N LYS A 311 -9.13 -12.85 -1.43
CA LYS A 311 -10.01 -14.03 -1.37
C LYS A 311 -9.35 -15.23 -0.68
N ASN A 312 -8.08 -15.49 -0.96
CA ASN A 312 -7.36 -16.59 -0.30
C ASN A 312 -7.15 -16.36 1.20
N ALA A 313 -6.89 -15.11 1.61
CA ALA A 313 -6.82 -14.77 3.02
C ALA A 313 -8.21 -14.88 3.68
N ILE A 314 -9.26 -14.49 2.98
CA ILE A 314 -10.65 -14.65 3.43
C ILE A 314 -11.02 -16.12 3.55
N ARG A 315 -10.61 -16.97 2.60
CA ARG A 315 -10.78 -18.43 2.68
C ARG A 315 -10.12 -19.00 3.93
N ALA A 316 -8.91 -18.57 4.25
CA ALA A 316 -8.22 -19.02 5.47
C ALA A 316 -9.03 -18.62 6.72
N ILE A 317 -9.51 -17.38 6.80
CA ILE A 317 -10.36 -16.90 7.90
C ILE A 317 -11.68 -17.69 7.97
N ALA A 318 -12.35 -17.91 6.84
CA ALA A 318 -13.60 -18.67 6.78
C ALA A 318 -13.40 -20.16 7.10
N ALA A 319 -12.22 -20.73 6.84
CA ALA A 319 -11.88 -22.08 7.27
C ALA A 319 -11.72 -22.17 8.80
N GLU A 320 -11.13 -21.15 9.42
CA GLU A 320 -11.01 -21.05 10.88
C GLU A 320 -12.38 -20.85 11.55
N LEU A 321 -13.26 -20.03 10.98
CA LEU A 321 -14.59 -19.76 11.55
C LEU A 321 -15.50 -20.98 11.58
N ASP A 322 -15.42 -21.88 10.59
CA ASP A 322 -16.20 -23.13 10.57
C ASP A 322 -15.66 -24.20 11.54
N SER A 323 -14.45 -24.00 12.08
CA SER A 323 -13.85 -24.92 13.06
C SER A 323 -14.18 -24.60 14.51
N LEU A 324 -14.88 -23.49 14.75
CA LEU A 324 -15.33 -22.98 16.05
C LEU A 324 -16.79 -23.34 16.32
#